data_AF-A0A2V7T0E9-F1
#
_entry.id   AF-A0A2V7T0E9-F1
#
_cell.length_a   1.000
_cell.length_b   1.000
_cell.length_c   1.000
_cell.angle_alpha   90.00
_cell.angle_beta   90.00
_cell.angle_gamma   90.00
#
_symmetry.space_group_name_H-M   'P 1'
#
loop_
_entity.id
_entity.type
_entity.pdbx_description
1 polymer ?
#
loop_
_entity_poly.entity_id
_entity_poly.type
_entity_poly.pdbx_seq_one_letter_code
_entity_poly.pdbx_strand_id
1 'polypeptide(L)' 'LASTLFWVDPKNQLTAVLFTQMVPFDQVKLHKSFRDAVYGPITTPLQ' A
#
# COMPACT_ATOMS: atom_id res chain seq x y z
N LEU A 1 0.94 -7.27 -17.32
CA LEU A 1 0.37 -5.92 -17.18
C LEU A 1 0.91 -5.30 -15.90
N ALA A 2 1.10 -3.99 -15.87
CA ALA A 2 1.51 -3.28 -14.67
C ALA A 2 0.42 -3.38 -13.58
N SER A 3 0.80 -3.41 -12.31
CA SER A 3 -0.17 -3.54 -11.20
C SER A 3 -0.75 -2.19 -10.81
N THR A 4 -2.04 -2.17 -10.48
CA THR A 4 -2.71 -1.03 -9.83
C THR A 4 -3.54 -1.55 -8.65
N LEU A 5 -3.41 -0.90 -7.49
CA LEU A 5 -4.13 -1.22 -6.26
C LEU A 5 -4.75 0.06 -5.69
N PHE A 6 -6.03 0.01 -5.31
CA PHE A 6 -6.70 1.11 -4.63
C PHE A 6 -7.75 0.59 -3.64
N TRP A 7 -7.97 1.30 -2.53
CA TRP A 7 -9.07 1.01 -1.60
C TRP A 7 -9.46 2.24 -0.78
N VAL A 8 -10.68 2.20 -0.26
CA VAL A 8 -11.23 3.15 0.72
C VAL A 8 -11.58 2.37 1.99
N ASP A 9 -11.14 2.87 3.13
CA ASP A 9 -11.41 2.31 4.46
C ASP A 9 -12.08 3.36 5.35
N PRO A 10 -13.43 3.40 5.39
CA PRO A 10 -14.16 4.37 6.20
C PRO A 10 -13.92 4.22 7.70
N LYS A 11 -13.64 2.99 8.19
CA LYS A 11 -13.42 2.73 9.60
C LYS A 11 -12.15 3.42 10.10
N ASN A 12 -11.10 3.41 9.27
CA ASN A 12 -9.84 4.07 9.55
C ASN A 12 -9.73 5.47 8.91
N GLN A 13 -10.80 5.97 8.26
CA GLN A 13 -10.83 7.25 7.54
C GLN A 13 -9.66 7.42 6.55
N LEU A 14 -9.36 6.35 5.80
CA LEU A 14 -8.19 6.27 4.93
C LEU A 14 -8.59 5.92 3.49
N THR A 15 -7.90 6.50 2.52
CA THR A 15 -7.91 6.06 1.11
C THR A 15 -6.47 5.86 0.65
N ALA A 16 -6.21 4.78 -0.07
CA ALA A 16 -4.88 4.48 -0.58
C ALA A 16 -4.92 4.09 -2.06
N VAL A 17 -3.89 4.50 -2.79
CA VAL A 17 -3.70 4.22 -4.22
C VAL A 17 -2.22 3.89 -4.45
N LEU A 18 -1.96 2.82 -5.20
CA LEU A 18 -0.64 2.38 -5.62
C LEU A 18 -0.68 2.09 -7.13
N PHE A 19 0.09 2.87 -7.89
CA PHE A 19 0.41 2.60 -9.29
C PHE A 19 1.83 2.06 -9.38
N THR A 20 2.01 0.93 -10.05
CA THR A 20 3.36 0.42 -10.35
C THR A 20 3.57 0.41 -11.86
N GLN A 21 4.82 0.45 -12.28
CA GLN A 21 5.22 0.20 -13.68
C GLN A 21 5.98 -1.13 -13.80
N MET A 22 5.83 -2.01 -12.81
CA MET A 22 6.57 -3.27 -12.74
C MET A 22 5.96 -4.31 -13.68
N VAL A 23 6.81 -4.88 -14.55
CA VAL A 23 6.45 -5.92 -15.51
C VAL A 23 7.56 -7.00 -15.51
N PRO A 24 7.23 -8.31 -15.38
CA PRO A 24 5.89 -8.86 -15.17
C PRO A 24 5.33 -8.58 -13.77
N PHE A 25 4.04 -8.86 -13.58
CA PHE A 25 3.30 -8.61 -12.34
C PHE A 25 3.89 -9.37 -11.15
N ASP A 26 4.35 -8.65 -10.12
CA ASP A 26 4.70 -9.23 -8.81
C ASP A 26 3.42 -9.46 -8.01
N GLN A 27 2.98 -10.72 -7.94
CA GLN A 27 1.61 -11.02 -7.54
C GLN A 27 1.30 -10.76 -6.06
N VAL A 28 2.31 -10.71 -5.17
CA VAL A 28 2.04 -10.82 -3.73
C VAL A 28 2.88 -9.91 -2.84
N LYS A 29 4.20 -9.77 -3.09
CA LYS A 29 5.09 -9.19 -2.07
C LYS A 29 4.84 -7.69 -1.87
N LEU A 30 4.83 -6.92 -2.96
CA LEU A 30 4.68 -5.48 -2.88
C LEU A 30 3.32 -5.04 -2.30
N HIS A 31 2.20 -5.65 -2.71
CA HIS A 31 0.87 -5.25 -2.23
C HIS A 31 0.68 -5.49 -0.73
N LYS A 32 1.17 -6.62 -0.21
CA LYS A 32 1.08 -6.92 1.22
C LYS A 32 1.96 -5.96 2.02
N SER A 33 3.22 -5.80 1.63
CA SER A 33 4.14 -4.88 2.31
C SER A 33 3.65 -3.44 2.27
N PHE A 34 3.05 -2.99 1.16
CA PHE A 34 2.43 -1.67 1.06
C PHE A 34 1.25 -1.53 2.03
N ARG A 35 0.36 -2.52 2.08
CA ARG A 35 -0.77 -2.53 3.02
C ARG A 35 -0.30 -2.51 4.48
N ASP A 36 0.69 -3.35 4.82
CA ASP A 36 1.27 -3.40 6.16
C ASP A 36 1.91 -2.06 6.54
N ALA A 37 2.54 -1.35 5.59
CA ALA A 37 3.10 -0.02 5.84
C ALA A 37 2.02 1.06 6.04
N VAL A 38 0.92 0.98 5.29
CA VAL A 38 -0.20 1.94 5.39
C VAL A 38 -0.95 1.80 6.72
N TYR A 39 -1.13 0.56 7.21
CA TYR A 39 -1.80 0.29 8.49
C TYR A 39 -0.84 0.17 9.69
N GLY A 40 0.47 0.10 9.43
CA GLY A 40 1.49 -0.06 10.44
C GLY A 40 1.67 1.18 11.31
N PRO A 41 2.37 1.06 12.44
CA PRO A 41 2.63 2.20 13.32
C PRO A 41 3.41 3.28 12.57
N ILE A 42 2.88 4.51 12.60
CA ILE A 42 3.62 5.70 12.17
C ILE A 42 4.62 6.02 13.29
N THR A 43 5.78 5.38 13.25
CA THR A 43 6.88 5.77 14.14
C THR A 43 7.52 7.03 13.57
N THR A 44 7.24 8.18 14.16
CA THR A 44 8.04 9.37 13.94
C THR A 44 9.45 9.07 14.45
N PRO A 45 10.50 9.10 13.61
CA PRO A 45 11.86 9.07 14.13
C PRO A 45 12.09 10.41 14.85
N LEU A 46 12.14 10.35 16.19
CA LEU A 46 12.53 11.41 17.12
C LEU A 46 11.54 12.57 17.29
N GLN A 47 10.82 12.55 18.41
CA GLN A 47 10.62 13.74 19.26
C GLN A 47 11.47 13.56 20.52
#